data_AF-A0A7C1RDY9-F1
#
_entry.id   AF-A0A7C1RDY9-F1
#
_cell.length_a   1.000
_cell.length_b   1.000
_cell.length_c   1.000
_cell.angle_alpha   90.00
_cell.angle_beta   90.00
_cell.angle_gamma   90.00
#
_symmetry.space_group_name_H-M   'P 1'
#
loop_
_entity.id
_entity.type
_entity.pdbx_description
1 polymer ?
#
loop_
_entity_poly.entity_id
_entity_poly.type
_entity_poly.pdbx_seq_one_letter_code
_entity_poly.pdbx_strand_id
1 'polypeptide(L)'
;MNSEIIEPSNQSVIVNPNLGNPIFLNTDPKLKKKDFQVEILLVSNILDPEEFAKFIKGKIKLSPVLDNKWKFRNIFKLRKDAEAYFEEVKRGGFWARRKEKKIRKKKEKFIAKEIKGMGDVYDFKVDDLDYKIKKLSSLSYRGGIISTSVIDVKEVPPIPIFNLSYLDALSPQDYLLKYQVFGPLTRFYRVSIKFSLNKEVNKFLNVRKFVMFDLFLQTSRINYHSVIISKQEWKNFKFVHATDLHLAERNDRIYDVIKKWTESSIKRSVEGFIETISKKLKIKQKMKKQEGSLSEFKVPLRKRLINPNNQFKKFIKLMNRKVFKNDLDFIVLTGDLVDYVVLSRFSKKIRKSKKTVKYEESNWQIFKNIILNIKPPKHSKGVKRGEELLCPIFTTIGNHDYRPYHYDLTWAEMYKKIGLNAAEAIALNELFSASPISAIIKTTTALRGYLA
;
A
#
# COMPACT_ATOMS: atom_id res chain seq x y z
N MET A 1 -23.49 38.56 15.69
CA MET A 1 -23.15 37.12 15.64
C MET A 1 -21.67 37.01 15.90
N ASN A 2 -21.29 36.68 17.13
CA ASN A 2 -19.90 36.43 17.48
C ASN A 2 -19.50 35.10 16.84
N SER A 3 -18.68 35.14 15.80
CA SER A 3 -18.00 33.96 15.29
C SER A 3 -17.04 33.48 16.38
N GLU A 4 -17.42 32.43 17.11
CA GLU A 4 -16.50 31.70 17.97
C GLU A 4 -15.28 31.34 17.11
N ILE A 5 -14.15 31.96 17.42
CA ILE A 5 -12.85 31.59 16.87
C ILE A 5 -12.56 30.24 17.50
N ILE A 6 -12.94 29.16 16.81
CA ILE A 6 -12.54 27.80 17.18
C ILE A 6 -11.03 27.82 17.15
N GLU A 7 -10.38 27.80 18.32
CA GLU A 7 -8.94 27.68 18.40
C GLU A 7 -8.50 26.47 17.57
N PRO A 8 -7.46 26.62 16.72
CA PRO A 8 -7.02 25.51 15.89
C PRO A 8 -6.53 24.39 16.81
N SER A 9 -7.27 23.27 16.83
CA SER A 9 -6.91 22.08 17.61
C SER A 9 -5.44 21.73 17.42
N ASN A 10 -4.71 21.48 18.51
CA ASN A 10 -3.32 21.03 18.47
C ASN A 10 -3.20 19.75 17.61
N GLN A 11 -2.45 19.86 16.50
CA GLN A 11 -2.31 18.83 15.48
C GLN A 11 -0.84 18.52 15.22
N SER A 12 -0.55 17.26 14.93
CA SER A 12 0.78 16.84 14.51
C SER A 12 0.72 15.63 13.60
N VAL A 13 1.79 15.45 12.83
CA VAL A 13 1.91 14.42 11.80
C VAL A 13 3.32 13.86 11.82
N ILE A 14 3.47 12.53 11.77
CA ILE A 14 4.77 11.90 11.53
C ILE A 14 5.11 12.02 10.05
N VAL A 15 6.23 12.66 9.76
CA VAL A 15 6.79 12.82 8.41
C VAL A 15 7.71 11.65 8.08
N ASN A 16 8.59 11.28 9.02
CA ASN A 16 9.54 10.18 8.90
C ASN A 16 9.64 9.43 10.24
N PRO A 17 9.67 8.09 10.26
CA PRO A 17 9.57 7.18 9.11
C PRO A 17 8.16 7.05 8.54
N ASN A 18 8.08 6.53 7.32
CA ASN A 18 6.83 6.28 6.60
C ASN A 18 6.93 5.03 5.72
N LEU A 19 5.83 4.69 5.02
CA LEU A 19 5.69 3.47 4.20
C LEU A 19 6.76 3.36 3.09
N GLY A 20 7.36 4.46 2.66
CA GLY A 20 8.36 4.49 1.59
C GLY A 20 9.79 4.76 2.06
N ASN A 21 9.98 5.12 3.32
CA ASN A 21 11.29 5.45 3.90
C ASN A 21 11.33 4.99 5.36
N PRO A 22 11.49 3.68 5.59
CA PRO A 22 11.46 3.15 6.92
C PRO A 22 12.83 3.17 7.59
N ILE A 23 12.84 3.13 8.93
CA ILE A 23 14.07 3.07 9.74
C ILE A 23 14.37 1.62 10.12
N PHE A 24 15.62 1.20 9.92
CA PHE A 24 16.13 -0.11 10.34
C PHE A 24 16.91 -0.01 11.65
N LEU A 25 16.53 -0.84 12.61
CA LEU A 25 17.21 -1.04 13.89
C LEU A 25 17.75 -2.46 13.94
N ASN A 26 19.03 -2.59 14.30
CA ASN A 26 19.66 -3.90 14.40
C ASN A 26 19.39 -4.54 15.77
N THR A 27 19.14 -5.85 15.75
CA THR A 27 19.12 -6.71 16.93
C THR A 27 20.06 -7.90 16.72
N ASP A 28 20.56 -8.47 17.81
CA ASP A 28 21.43 -9.63 17.73
C ASP A 28 20.65 -10.91 17.37
N PRO A 29 21.24 -11.89 16.67
CA PRO A 29 20.56 -13.14 16.32
C PRO A 29 20.02 -13.94 17.51
N LYS A 30 20.59 -13.71 18.71
CA LYS A 30 20.17 -14.35 19.97
C LYS A 30 19.09 -13.54 20.71
N LEU A 31 18.66 -12.40 20.15
CA LEU A 31 17.63 -11.50 20.69
C LEU A 31 17.89 -11.08 22.14
N LYS A 32 19.16 -10.87 22.51
CA LYS A 32 19.56 -10.34 23.82
C LYS A 32 19.16 -8.88 23.98
N LYS A 33 19.20 -8.09 22.90
CA LYS A 33 18.77 -6.68 22.91
C LYS A 33 17.25 -6.60 22.98
N LYS A 34 16.75 -6.02 24.08
CA LYS A 34 15.31 -5.86 24.34
C LYS A 34 14.80 -4.43 24.14
N ASP A 35 15.68 -3.46 24.37
CA ASP A 35 15.36 -2.04 24.32
C ASP A 35 15.89 -1.42 23.02
N PHE A 36 15.07 -0.54 22.46
CA PHE A 36 15.32 0.13 21.19
C PHE A 36 15.00 1.61 21.34
N GLN A 37 15.79 2.43 20.64
CA GLN A 37 15.55 3.85 20.49
C GLN A 37 15.50 4.17 19.00
N VAL A 38 14.62 5.09 18.63
CA VAL A 38 14.51 5.59 17.26
C VAL A 38 14.14 7.07 17.31
N GLU A 39 14.69 7.82 16.36
CA GLU A 39 14.33 9.22 16.12
C GLU A 39 13.27 9.30 15.03
N ILE A 40 12.27 10.14 15.24
CA ILE A 40 11.19 10.38 14.28
C ILE A 40 11.06 11.88 14.03
N LEU A 41 10.72 12.25 12.80
CA LEU A 41 10.45 13.63 12.42
C LEU A 41 8.94 13.84 12.40
N LEU A 42 8.46 14.82 13.17
CA LEU A 42 7.08 15.28 13.16
C LEU A 42 6.98 16.70 12.63
N VAL A 43 5.79 17.06 12.16
CA VAL A 43 5.38 18.44 11.88
C VAL A 43 4.12 18.78 12.67
N SER A 44 4.04 19.99 13.22
CA SER A 44 2.95 20.45 14.10
C SER A 44 2.63 21.94 13.90
N ASN A 45 1.47 22.36 14.39
CA ASN A 45 1.10 23.76 14.58
C ASN A 45 1.42 24.29 15.99
N ILE A 46 1.81 23.43 16.92
CA ILE A 46 2.30 23.86 18.25
C ILE A 46 3.64 24.56 18.03
N LEU A 47 3.79 25.75 18.60
CA LEU A 47 4.99 26.58 18.43
C LEU A 47 6.03 26.30 19.50
N ASP A 48 5.58 26.12 20.75
CA ASP A 48 6.47 25.92 21.89
C ASP A 48 6.94 24.45 21.99
N PRO A 49 8.27 24.18 22.02
CA PRO A 49 8.79 22.82 22.13
C PRO A 49 8.38 22.08 23.41
N GLU A 50 8.24 22.78 24.54
CA GLU A 50 7.85 22.15 25.81
C GLU A 50 6.37 21.74 25.80
N GLU A 51 5.51 22.62 25.28
CA GLU A 51 4.10 22.32 25.02
C GLU A 51 3.97 21.14 24.06
N PHE A 52 4.75 21.11 22.97
CA PHE A 52 4.76 20.00 22.03
C PHE A 52 5.22 18.69 22.69
N ALA A 53 6.25 18.75 23.54
CA ALA A 53 6.74 17.58 24.30
C ALA A 53 5.66 17.03 25.26
N LYS A 54 4.95 17.91 25.98
CA LYS A 54 3.80 17.53 26.82
C LYS A 54 2.69 16.93 25.96
N PHE A 55 2.41 17.54 24.81
CA PHE A 55 1.39 17.08 23.88
C PHE A 55 1.68 15.68 23.36
N ILE A 56 2.93 15.35 23.00
CA ILE A 56 3.26 14.09 22.33
C ILE A 56 3.48 12.92 23.30
N LYS A 57 3.68 13.19 24.59
CA LYS A 57 3.94 12.20 25.64
C LYS A 57 2.84 11.13 25.68
N GLY A 58 3.24 9.86 25.48
CA GLY A 58 2.34 8.70 25.51
C GLY A 58 1.39 8.55 24.30
N LYS A 59 1.47 9.44 23.31
CA LYS A 59 0.61 9.37 22.10
C LYS A 59 1.20 8.52 20.98
N ILE A 60 2.50 8.24 21.04
CA ILE A 60 3.19 7.42 20.04
C ILE A 60 3.17 5.96 20.48
N LYS A 61 2.69 5.09 19.59
CA LYS A 61 2.59 3.64 19.83
C LYS A 61 3.06 2.88 18.60
N LEU A 62 3.57 1.66 18.80
CA LEU A 62 3.89 0.76 17.69
C LEU A 62 2.95 -0.44 17.67
N SER A 63 2.61 -0.94 16.48
CA SER A 63 2.00 -2.26 16.32
C SER A 63 2.86 -3.11 15.40
N PRO A 64 3.33 -4.29 15.84
CA PRO A 64 4.09 -5.18 14.98
C PRO A 64 3.21 -5.75 13.87
N VAL A 65 3.77 -5.81 12.67
CA VAL A 65 3.16 -6.40 11.48
C VAL A 65 3.66 -7.83 11.34
N LEU A 66 2.77 -8.79 11.62
CA LEU A 66 3.07 -10.20 11.67
C LEU A 66 2.37 -10.94 10.52
N ASP A 67 2.98 -12.01 10.02
CA ASP A 67 2.31 -12.82 9.02
C ASP A 67 1.27 -13.78 9.63
N ASN A 68 0.08 -13.80 9.03
CA ASN A 68 -1.02 -14.65 9.49
C ASN A 68 -0.62 -16.14 9.52
N LYS A 69 0.23 -16.61 8.60
CA LYS A 69 0.68 -18.02 8.59
C LYS A 69 1.44 -18.37 9.86
N TRP A 70 2.31 -17.48 10.35
CA TRP A 70 3.02 -17.66 11.61
C TRP A 70 2.05 -17.65 12.80
N LYS A 71 1.14 -16.67 12.86
CA LYS A 71 0.17 -16.57 13.96
C LYS A 71 -0.70 -17.83 14.08
N PHE A 72 -1.14 -18.37 12.93
CA PHE A 72 -1.97 -19.58 12.88
C PHE A 72 -1.17 -20.89 12.83
N ARG A 73 0.18 -20.87 12.84
CA ARG A 73 1.02 -22.07 12.68
C ARG A 73 0.74 -23.14 13.72
N ASN A 74 0.49 -22.74 14.98
CA ASN A 74 0.15 -23.68 16.04
C ASN A 74 -1.23 -24.31 15.86
N ILE A 75 -2.21 -23.56 15.37
CA ILE A 75 -3.53 -24.09 15.02
C ILE A 75 -3.41 -25.09 13.87
N PHE A 76 -2.61 -24.77 12.85
CA PHE A 76 -2.33 -25.69 11.74
C PHE A 76 -1.62 -26.97 12.19
N LYS A 77 -0.61 -26.85 13.06
CA LYS A 77 0.13 -28.01 13.59
C LYS A 77 -0.79 -28.87 14.45
N LEU A 78 -1.53 -28.28 15.37
CA LEU A 78 -2.48 -29.00 16.23
C LEU A 78 -3.58 -29.71 15.44
N ARG A 79 -4.03 -29.12 14.31
CA ARG A 79 -4.98 -29.75 13.39
C ARG A 79 -4.34 -30.91 12.63
N LYS A 80 -3.17 -30.73 12.03
CA LYS A 80 -2.47 -31.83 11.33
C LYS A 80 -2.14 -33.00 12.26
N ASP A 81 -1.65 -32.69 13.47
CA ASP A 81 -1.37 -33.70 14.49
C ASP A 81 -2.67 -34.38 14.95
N ALA A 82 -3.81 -33.68 14.92
CA ALA A 82 -5.11 -34.28 15.18
C ALA A 82 -5.54 -35.20 14.00
N GLU A 83 -5.50 -34.70 12.76
CA GLU A 83 -5.87 -35.44 11.54
C GLU A 83 -5.04 -36.72 11.37
N ALA A 84 -3.72 -36.65 11.54
CA ALA A 84 -2.83 -37.82 11.48
C ALA A 84 -3.19 -38.86 12.57
N TYR A 85 -3.41 -38.40 13.81
CA TYR A 85 -3.86 -39.27 14.89
C TYR A 85 -5.25 -39.88 14.60
N PHE A 86 -6.15 -39.16 13.93
CA PHE A 86 -7.48 -39.68 13.55
C PHE A 86 -7.41 -40.78 12.49
N GLU A 87 -6.51 -40.68 11.51
CA GLU A 87 -6.29 -41.77 10.55
C GLU A 87 -5.75 -43.02 11.24
N GLU A 88 -4.88 -42.85 12.22
CA GLU A 88 -4.33 -43.94 13.03
C GLU A 88 -5.40 -44.58 13.94
N VAL A 89 -6.28 -43.77 14.52
CA VAL A 89 -7.33 -44.21 15.48
C VAL A 89 -8.59 -44.74 14.81
N LYS A 90 -8.88 -44.41 13.54
CA LYS A 90 -9.94 -45.08 12.76
C LYS A 90 -9.71 -46.60 12.65
N ARG A 91 -8.48 -47.06 12.89
CA ARG A 91 -8.10 -48.47 12.98
C ARG A 91 -8.31 -49.09 14.39
N GLY A 92 -8.71 -48.32 15.40
CA GLY A 92 -8.86 -48.73 16.80
C GLY A 92 -10.31 -48.86 17.29
N GLY A 93 -10.51 -49.73 18.29
CA GLY A 93 -11.82 -50.11 18.85
C GLY A 93 -12.53 -49.05 19.73
N PHE A 94 -13.64 -49.46 20.36
CA PHE A 94 -14.58 -48.60 21.10
C PHE A 94 -13.94 -47.69 22.18
N TRP A 95 -12.94 -48.17 22.90
CA TRP A 95 -12.23 -47.40 23.94
C TRP A 95 -11.41 -46.24 23.39
N ALA A 96 -10.86 -46.38 22.17
CA ALA A 96 -10.16 -45.32 21.49
C ALA A 96 -11.11 -44.15 21.15
N ARG A 97 -12.35 -44.48 20.74
CA ARG A 97 -13.42 -43.50 20.43
C ARG A 97 -13.92 -42.71 21.66
N ARG A 98 -13.83 -43.27 22.87
CA ARG A 98 -14.24 -42.56 24.10
C ARG A 98 -13.16 -41.59 24.59
N LYS A 99 -11.88 -41.98 24.49
CA LYS A 99 -10.72 -41.12 24.78
C LYS A 99 -10.62 -39.95 23.78
N GLU A 100 -10.98 -40.21 22.52
CA GLU A 100 -11.13 -39.24 21.43
C GLU A 100 -12.04 -38.06 21.81
N LYS A 101 -13.26 -38.32 22.29
CA LYS A 101 -14.25 -37.26 22.60
C LYS A 101 -13.74 -36.30 23.69
N LYS A 102 -12.94 -36.78 24.65
CA LYS A 102 -12.30 -35.94 25.67
C LYS A 102 -11.17 -35.08 25.10
N ILE A 103 -10.29 -35.66 24.29
CA ILE A 103 -9.18 -34.92 23.67
C ILE A 103 -9.71 -33.86 22.70
N ARG A 104 -10.72 -34.21 21.89
CA ARG A 104 -11.41 -33.30 20.98
C ARG A 104 -11.99 -32.10 21.73
N LYS A 105 -12.76 -32.31 22.79
CA LYS A 105 -13.28 -31.21 23.63
C LYS A 105 -12.19 -30.32 24.21
N LYS A 106 -11.05 -30.90 24.61
CA LYS A 106 -9.92 -30.12 25.16
C LYS A 106 -9.21 -29.28 24.07
N LYS A 107 -9.00 -29.86 22.89
CA LYS A 107 -8.42 -29.16 21.72
C LYS A 107 -9.36 -28.08 21.17
N GLU A 108 -10.65 -28.37 21.02
CA GLU A 108 -11.68 -27.41 20.63
C GLU A 108 -11.74 -26.24 21.63
N LYS A 109 -11.70 -26.51 22.93
CA LYS A 109 -11.63 -25.45 23.96
C LYS A 109 -10.36 -24.60 23.85
N PHE A 110 -9.21 -25.20 23.55
CA PHE A 110 -7.96 -24.46 23.36
C PHE A 110 -8.00 -23.57 22.11
N ILE A 111 -8.45 -24.12 20.98
CA ILE A 111 -8.65 -23.38 19.73
C ILE A 111 -9.67 -22.25 19.94
N ALA A 112 -10.80 -22.53 20.58
CA ALA A 112 -11.81 -21.54 20.89
C ALA A 112 -11.27 -20.44 21.82
N LYS A 113 -10.42 -20.77 22.79
CA LYS A 113 -9.78 -19.79 23.68
C LYS A 113 -8.79 -18.89 22.92
N GLU A 114 -7.96 -19.43 22.05
CA GLU A 114 -7.04 -18.66 21.19
C GLU A 114 -7.81 -17.77 20.22
N ILE A 115 -8.88 -18.29 19.61
CA ILE A 115 -9.76 -17.53 18.72
C ILE A 115 -10.49 -16.42 19.48
N LYS A 116 -11.02 -16.69 20.68
CA LYS A 116 -11.71 -15.69 21.52
C LYS A 116 -10.77 -14.59 22.02
N GLY A 117 -9.49 -14.92 22.25
CA GLY A 117 -8.45 -13.95 22.57
C GLY A 117 -8.05 -13.02 21.40
N MET A 118 -8.57 -13.23 20.20
CA MET A 118 -8.31 -12.40 19.02
C MET A 118 -9.31 -11.23 18.84
N GLY A 119 -10.24 -11.02 19.78
CA GLY A 119 -11.21 -9.91 19.80
C GLY A 119 -12.63 -10.33 19.41
N ASP A 120 -13.61 -9.47 19.72
CA ASP A 120 -15.08 -9.72 19.71
C ASP A 120 -15.73 -9.93 18.34
N VAL A 121 -14.97 -10.35 17.33
CA VAL A 121 -15.56 -10.72 16.06
C VAL A 121 -15.48 -12.24 15.96
N TYR A 122 -16.68 -12.85 15.91
CA TYR A 122 -17.01 -14.16 15.36
C TYR A 122 -17.18 -15.35 16.32
N ASP A 123 -18.42 -15.85 16.33
CA ASP A 123 -18.82 -17.19 16.70
C ASP A 123 -18.48 -18.14 15.52
N PHE A 124 -17.56 -19.10 15.70
CA PHE A 124 -16.99 -19.88 14.58
C PHE A 124 -17.27 -21.38 14.65
N LYS A 125 -17.72 -21.94 13.51
CA LYS A 125 -17.67 -23.39 13.23
C LYS A 125 -16.31 -23.77 12.62
N VAL A 126 -15.74 -24.89 13.06
CA VAL A 126 -14.38 -25.37 12.73
C VAL A 126 -14.20 -25.71 11.24
N ASP A 127 -15.27 -26.05 10.52
CA ASP A 127 -15.19 -26.58 9.14
C ASP A 127 -14.93 -25.51 8.05
N ASP A 128 -15.00 -24.21 8.37
CA ASP A 128 -14.78 -23.09 7.42
C ASP A 128 -13.38 -22.42 7.59
N LEU A 129 -12.50 -23.05 8.37
CA LEU A 129 -11.23 -22.45 8.77
C LEU A 129 -10.25 -22.30 7.60
N ASP A 130 -10.18 -23.24 6.66
CA ASP A 130 -9.23 -23.17 5.53
C ASP A 130 -9.60 -22.10 4.50
N TYR A 131 -10.89 -21.96 4.21
CA TYR A 131 -11.39 -20.89 3.33
C TYR A 131 -11.19 -19.52 3.98
N LYS A 132 -11.50 -19.40 5.28
CA LYS A 132 -11.28 -18.16 6.04
C LYS A 132 -9.81 -17.85 6.24
N ILE A 133 -8.91 -18.82 6.44
CA ILE A 133 -7.47 -18.55 6.50
C ILE A 133 -6.92 -18.18 5.12
N LYS A 134 -7.38 -18.78 4.03
CA LYS A 134 -7.10 -18.27 2.68
C LYS A 134 -7.64 -16.84 2.48
N LYS A 135 -8.71 -16.46 3.18
CA LYS A 135 -9.24 -15.08 3.20
C LYS A 135 -8.35 -14.13 4.04
N LEU A 136 -7.88 -14.59 5.20
CA LEU A 136 -7.02 -13.85 6.12
C LEU A 136 -5.59 -13.73 5.62
N SER A 137 -5.07 -14.72 4.88
CA SER A 137 -3.70 -14.72 4.36
C SER A 137 -3.39 -13.58 3.39
N SER A 138 -4.42 -12.87 2.91
CA SER A 138 -4.21 -11.68 2.09
C SER A 138 -3.97 -10.41 2.90
N LEU A 139 -4.18 -10.43 4.21
CA LEU A 139 -3.83 -9.33 5.10
C LEU A 139 -2.72 -9.82 6.04
N SER A 140 -1.97 -8.90 6.62
CA SER A 140 -1.13 -9.23 7.77
C SER A 140 -1.92 -9.10 9.08
N TYR A 141 -1.36 -9.63 10.15
CA TYR A 141 -1.89 -9.53 11.50
C TYR A 141 -1.16 -8.42 12.25
N ARG A 142 -1.92 -7.48 12.81
CA ARG A 142 -1.38 -6.46 13.72
C ARG A 142 -1.32 -7.06 15.12
N GLY A 143 -0.11 -7.23 15.65
CA GLY A 143 0.10 -7.79 16.99
C GLY A 143 -0.14 -6.78 18.09
N GLY A 144 0.13 -7.20 19.34
CA GLY A 144 -0.12 -6.38 20.52
C GLY A 144 0.59 -5.03 20.49
N ILE A 145 -0.13 -3.97 20.85
CA ILE A 145 0.37 -2.59 20.88
C ILE A 145 1.56 -2.48 21.86
N ILE A 146 2.62 -1.81 21.41
CA ILE A 146 3.80 -1.48 22.20
C ILE A 146 3.78 0.02 22.50
N SER A 147 3.71 0.35 23.79
CA SER A 147 3.84 1.72 24.27
C SER A 147 5.28 2.22 24.13
N THR A 148 5.42 3.52 23.89
CA THR A 148 6.72 4.18 23.79
C THR A 148 6.88 5.21 24.90
N SER A 149 8.13 5.49 25.27
CA SER A 149 8.49 6.65 26.09
C SER A 149 9.22 7.67 25.23
N VAL A 150 8.78 8.93 25.29
CA VAL A 150 9.48 10.06 24.67
C VAL A 150 10.68 10.40 25.55
N ILE A 151 11.88 10.39 24.96
CA ILE A 151 13.14 10.69 25.64
C ILE A 151 13.50 12.16 25.47
N ASP A 152 13.43 12.65 24.24
CA ASP A 152 13.91 13.97 23.84
C ASP A 152 13.05 14.52 22.70
N VAL A 153 12.90 15.84 22.68
CA VAL A 153 12.12 16.60 21.71
C VAL A 153 12.92 17.85 21.36
N LYS A 154 13.28 17.98 20.09
CA LYS A 154 14.05 19.11 19.57
C LYS A 154 13.34 19.72 18.38
N GLU A 155 13.09 21.02 18.39
CA GLU A 155 12.70 21.73 17.17
C GLU A 155 13.85 21.66 16.15
N VAL A 156 13.51 21.46 14.89
CA VAL A 156 14.49 21.40 13.80
C VAL A 156 14.04 22.37 12.71
N PRO A 157 14.88 23.34 12.31
CA PRO A 157 14.53 24.24 11.22
C PRO A 157 14.53 23.48 9.88
N PRO A 158 13.71 23.91 8.92
CA PRO A 158 13.75 23.38 7.57
C PRO A 158 15.10 23.74 6.91
N ILE A 159 15.57 22.83 6.05
CA ILE A 159 16.88 22.88 5.43
C ILE A 159 16.73 23.12 3.92
N PRO A 160 17.51 24.06 3.34
CA PRO A 160 17.51 24.30 1.91
C PRO A 160 18.26 23.21 1.14
N ILE A 161 17.92 23.05 -0.14
CA ILE A 161 18.45 21.99 -1.02
C ILE A 161 19.98 22.02 -1.22
N PHE A 162 20.61 23.17 -1.01
CA PHE A 162 22.05 23.34 -1.18
C PHE A 162 22.87 22.93 0.06
N ASN A 163 22.22 22.57 1.17
CA ASN A 163 22.90 22.11 2.38
C ASN A 163 23.10 20.58 2.34
N LEU A 164 24.27 20.07 2.70
CA LEU A 164 24.55 18.63 2.72
C LEU A 164 23.62 17.84 3.65
N SER A 165 23.19 18.45 4.76
CA SER A 165 22.23 17.84 5.71
C SER A 165 20.84 17.65 5.10
N TYR A 166 20.58 18.16 3.89
CA TYR A 166 19.34 17.93 3.13
C TYR A 166 19.11 16.45 2.79
N LEU A 167 20.18 15.65 2.75
CA LEU A 167 20.11 14.20 2.50
C LEU A 167 19.75 13.39 3.75
N ASP A 168 19.78 13.98 4.95
CA ASP A 168 19.34 13.31 6.17
C ASP A 168 17.80 13.14 6.13
N ALA A 169 17.35 11.91 6.32
CA ALA A 169 15.94 11.55 6.34
C ALA A 169 15.14 12.26 7.47
N LEU A 170 15.85 12.73 8.51
CA LEU A 170 15.31 13.49 9.65
C LEU A 170 15.51 15.00 9.52
N SER A 171 15.97 15.49 8.37
CA SER A 171 16.07 16.91 8.05
C SER A 171 14.84 17.36 7.27
N PRO A 172 13.99 18.25 7.85
CA PRO A 172 12.85 18.78 7.12
C PRO A 172 13.31 19.64 5.95
N GLN A 173 12.65 19.52 4.80
CA GLN A 173 13.08 20.18 3.57
C GLN A 173 12.24 21.44 3.34
N ASP A 174 12.87 22.59 3.03
CA ASP A 174 12.20 23.90 2.88
C ASP A 174 10.99 23.88 1.95
N TYR A 175 11.07 23.09 0.88
CA TYR A 175 10.01 23.02 -0.11
C TYR A 175 8.69 22.46 0.48
N LEU A 176 8.76 21.68 1.57
CA LEU A 176 7.58 21.14 2.26
C LEU A 176 6.71 22.26 2.80
N LEU A 177 7.33 23.32 3.36
CA LEU A 177 6.64 24.51 3.83
C LEU A 177 6.23 25.40 2.66
N LYS A 178 7.14 25.65 1.71
CA LYS A 178 6.88 26.47 0.51
C LYS A 178 5.63 26.01 -0.26
N TYR A 179 5.41 24.70 -0.34
CA TYR A 179 4.26 24.11 -1.04
C TYR A 179 3.11 23.69 -0.12
N GLN A 180 3.18 24.07 1.16
CA GLN A 180 2.18 23.79 2.19
C GLN A 180 1.77 22.31 2.19
N VAL A 181 2.76 21.41 2.12
CA VAL A 181 2.52 19.96 1.98
C VAL A 181 1.63 19.44 3.11
N PHE A 182 1.87 19.95 4.32
CA PHE A 182 1.14 19.60 5.55
C PHE A 182 0.11 20.66 5.96
N GLY A 183 -0.34 21.51 5.02
CA GLY A 183 -1.32 22.56 5.30
C GLY A 183 -0.80 23.60 6.30
N PRO A 184 -1.48 23.84 7.44
CA PRO A 184 -1.08 24.83 8.42
C PRO A 184 0.04 24.36 9.38
N LEU A 185 0.49 23.10 9.29
CA LEU A 185 1.56 22.58 10.15
C LEU A 185 2.91 23.09 9.63
N THR A 186 3.62 23.88 10.44
CA THR A 186 4.82 24.62 10.01
C THR A 186 6.06 24.34 10.86
N ARG A 187 5.89 23.79 12.06
CA ARG A 187 7.01 23.52 12.99
C ARG A 187 7.40 22.07 12.93
N PHE A 188 8.69 21.80 12.76
CA PHE A 188 9.21 20.44 12.73
C PHE A 188 9.92 20.09 14.03
N TYR A 189 9.68 18.87 14.50
CA TYR A 189 10.27 18.36 15.73
C TYR A 189 10.90 17.00 15.48
N ARG A 190 12.16 16.85 15.90
CA ARG A 190 12.83 15.55 16.04
C ARG A 190 12.52 15.02 17.43
N VAL A 191 11.88 13.85 17.46
CA VAL A 191 11.47 13.20 18.71
C VAL A 191 12.20 11.87 18.84
N SER A 192 12.97 11.72 19.90
CA SER A 192 13.56 10.43 20.28
C SER A 192 12.56 9.64 21.11
N ILE A 193 12.23 8.43 20.66
CA ILE A 193 11.37 7.50 21.42
C ILE A 193 12.13 6.22 21.78
N LYS A 194 11.82 5.68 22.96
CA LYS A 194 12.29 4.38 23.43
C LYS A 194 11.13 3.40 23.57
N PHE A 195 11.41 2.13 23.28
CA PHE A 195 10.45 1.04 23.45
C PHE A 195 11.15 -0.30 23.66
N SER A 196 10.39 -1.30 24.12
CA SER A 196 10.90 -2.65 24.37
C SER A 196 10.03 -3.70 23.68
N LEU A 197 10.64 -4.81 23.24
CA LEU A 197 9.93 -5.86 22.53
C LEU A 197 9.15 -6.78 23.47
N ASN A 198 7.90 -7.05 23.10
CA ASN A 198 7.07 -8.02 23.80
C ASN A 198 7.45 -9.47 23.41
N LYS A 199 6.93 -10.46 24.16
CA LYS A 199 7.21 -11.88 23.93
C LYS A 199 6.74 -12.37 22.56
N GLU A 200 5.67 -11.79 22.00
CA GLU A 200 5.12 -12.17 20.70
C GLU A 200 6.12 -11.83 19.58
N VAL A 201 6.65 -10.61 19.59
CA VAL A 201 7.65 -10.15 18.63
C VAL A 201 8.92 -11.00 18.70
N ASN A 202 9.41 -11.30 19.91
CA ASN A 202 10.60 -12.16 20.07
C ASN A 202 10.38 -13.56 19.49
N LYS A 203 9.21 -14.17 19.71
CA LYS A 203 8.87 -15.47 19.10
C LYS A 203 8.77 -15.39 17.58
N PHE A 204 8.32 -14.26 17.03
CA PHE A 204 8.28 -14.05 15.58
C PHE A 204 9.69 -13.95 14.99
N LEU A 205 10.56 -13.15 15.62
CA LEU A 205 11.96 -12.97 15.24
C LEU A 205 12.79 -14.24 15.40
N ASN A 206 12.39 -15.22 16.21
CA ASN A 206 13.05 -16.54 16.21
C ASN A 206 12.91 -17.27 14.87
N VAL A 207 11.85 -17.00 14.10
CA VAL A 207 11.56 -17.67 12.82
C VAL A 207 11.84 -16.75 11.62
N ARG A 208 11.72 -15.44 11.81
CA ARG A 208 11.87 -14.43 10.75
C ARG A 208 13.15 -13.63 10.91
N LYS A 209 13.69 -13.12 9.81
CA LYS A 209 14.87 -12.23 9.82
C LYS A 209 14.59 -10.86 10.42
N PHE A 210 13.40 -10.34 10.19
CA PHE A 210 12.98 -9.02 10.65
C PHE A 210 11.50 -9.02 11.06
N VAL A 211 11.10 -7.93 11.70
CA VAL A 211 9.71 -7.56 11.97
C VAL A 211 9.52 -6.09 11.60
N MET A 212 8.40 -5.76 10.96
CA MET A 212 8.03 -4.38 10.67
C MET A 212 7.03 -3.89 11.72
N PHE A 213 6.98 -2.58 11.93
CA PHE A 213 6.05 -1.93 12.81
C PHE A 213 5.32 -0.80 12.09
N ASP A 214 4.02 -0.73 12.33
CA ASP A 214 3.25 0.48 12.08
C ASP A 214 3.41 1.42 13.28
N LEU A 215 3.58 2.71 13.00
CA LEU A 215 3.72 3.77 13.98
C LEU A 215 2.40 4.56 14.05
N PHE A 216 1.83 4.64 15.24
CA PHE A 216 0.58 5.32 15.52
C PHE A 216 0.87 6.63 16.20
N LEU A 217 0.25 7.69 15.69
CA LEU A 217 0.18 8.98 16.35
C LEU A 217 -1.30 9.29 16.57
N GLN A 218 -1.74 9.24 17.84
CA GLN A 218 -3.17 9.34 18.19
C GLN A 218 -4.04 8.25 17.52
N THR A 219 -5.37 8.43 17.52
CA THR A 219 -6.34 7.42 17.07
C THR A 219 -6.55 7.38 15.55
N SER A 220 -6.10 8.38 14.79
CA SER A 220 -6.52 8.54 13.38
C SER A 220 -5.42 8.36 12.34
N ARG A 221 -4.13 8.50 12.67
CA ARG A 221 -3.05 8.46 11.68
C ARG A 221 -2.02 7.36 11.96
N ILE A 222 -1.80 6.55 10.93
CA ILE A 222 -0.90 5.39 10.95
C ILE A 222 0.14 5.55 9.86
N ASN A 223 1.41 5.55 10.27
CA ASN A 223 2.56 5.42 9.40
C ASN A 223 2.89 3.93 9.30
N TYR A 224 2.53 3.34 8.17
CA TYR A 224 2.64 1.90 7.95
C TYR A 224 4.08 1.48 7.68
N HIS A 225 4.45 0.27 8.13
CA HIS A 225 5.73 -0.39 7.82
C HIS A 225 6.97 0.49 8.06
N SER A 226 6.90 1.36 9.06
CA SER A 226 7.82 2.51 9.20
C SER A 226 9.05 2.22 10.06
N VAL A 227 8.97 1.30 11.01
CA VAL A 227 10.13 0.87 11.82
C VAL A 227 10.37 -0.61 11.60
N ILE A 228 11.63 -1.01 11.40
CA ILE A 228 12.03 -2.40 11.21
C ILE A 228 13.06 -2.77 12.25
N ILE A 229 12.86 -3.92 12.88
CA ILE A 229 13.89 -4.57 13.68
C ILE A 229 14.39 -5.77 12.90
N SER A 230 15.69 -5.79 12.59
CA SER A 230 16.33 -6.82 11.78
C SER A 230 17.45 -7.52 12.55
N LYS A 231 17.55 -8.84 12.37
CA LYS A 231 18.69 -9.65 12.82
C LYS A 231 19.86 -9.64 11.82
N GLN A 232 19.69 -8.96 10.69
CA GLN A 232 20.70 -8.88 9.65
C GLN A 232 21.43 -7.54 9.77
N GLU A 233 22.65 -7.50 9.24
CA GLU A 233 23.42 -6.27 9.05
C GLU A 233 23.34 -5.83 7.60
N TRP A 234 23.49 -4.52 7.35
CA TRP A 234 23.44 -3.91 6.01
C TRP A 234 24.31 -4.64 4.98
N LYS A 235 25.52 -5.05 5.37
CA LYS A 235 26.48 -5.76 4.49
C LYS A 235 25.97 -7.09 3.93
N ASN A 236 24.94 -7.67 4.56
CA ASN A 236 24.40 -8.99 4.25
C ASN A 236 22.96 -8.95 3.73
N PHE A 237 22.40 -7.76 3.51
CA PHE A 237 21.02 -7.64 3.06
C PHE A 237 20.86 -8.14 1.62
N LYS A 238 19.80 -8.90 1.38
CA LYS A 238 19.28 -9.20 0.05
C LYS A 238 18.09 -8.31 -0.23
N PHE A 239 18.11 -7.64 -1.38
CA PHE A 239 17.00 -6.79 -1.80
C PHE A 239 16.60 -7.05 -3.25
N VAL A 240 15.40 -6.58 -3.59
CA VAL A 240 14.90 -6.53 -4.97
C VAL A 240 14.72 -5.08 -5.35
N HIS A 241 15.17 -4.72 -6.55
CA HIS A 241 14.98 -3.39 -7.12
C HIS A 241 13.95 -3.44 -8.25
N ALA A 242 12.99 -2.53 -8.24
CA ALA A 242 12.00 -2.34 -9.29
C ALA A 242 11.75 -0.84 -9.52
N THR A 243 11.20 -0.51 -10.69
CA THR A 243 10.92 0.86 -11.16
C THR A 243 9.70 0.81 -12.07
N ASP A 244 9.15 1.98 -12.44
CA ASP A 244 8.13 2.13 -13.49
C ASP A 244 6.86 1.31 -13.21
N LEU A 245 6.30 1.45 -12.00
CA LEU A 245 5.10 0.72 -11.61
C LEU A 245 3.84 1.26 -12.31
N HIS A 246 3.81 2.58 -12.56
CA HIS A 246 2.69 3.31 -13.19
C HIS A 246 1.31 2.91 -12.63
N LEU A 247 1.19 2.88 -11.29
CA LEU A 247 -0.07 2.52 -10.65
C LEU A 247 -1.09 3.65 -10.82
N ALA A 248 -2.34 3.27 -11.10
CA ALA A 248 -3.43 4.23 -11.23
C ALA A 248 -4.80 3.57 -11.06
N GLU A 249 -5.78 4.31 -10.56
CA GLU A 249 -7.18 3.86 -10.46
C GLU A 249 -7.77 3.49 -11.81
N ARG A 250 -7.38 4.19 -12.88
CA ARG A 250 -7.86 3.89 -14.24
C ARG A 250 -7.55 2.45 -14.65
N ASN A 251 -6.40 1.91 -14.24
CA ASN A 251 -5.93 0.60 -14.66
C ASN A 251 -6.92 -0.51 -14.26
N ASP A 252 -7.52 -0.40 -13.08
CA ASP A 252 -8.52 -1.34 -12.58
C ASP A 252 -9.90 -1.16 -13.24
N ARG A 253 -10.16 -0.02 -13.90
CA ARG A 253 -11.43 0.29 -14.57
C ARG A 253 -11.46 0.02 -16.07
N ILE A 254 -10.30 -0.05 -16.72
CA ILE A 254 -10.17 -0.22 -18.18
C ILE A 254 -11.09 -1.34 -18.69
N TYR A 255 -11.05 -2.50 -18.05
CA TYR A 255 -11.83 -3.66 -18.49
C TYR A 255 -13.35 -3.40 -18.46
N ASP A 256 -13.86 -2.87 -17.35
CA ASP A 256 -15.29 -2.56 -17.20
C ASP A 256 -15.75 -1.49 -18.17
N VAL A 257 -14.91 -0.48 -18.39
CA VAL A 257 -15.22 0.63 -19.29
C VAL A 257 -15.31 0.15 -20.73
N ILE A 258 -14.31 -0.60 -21.21
CA ILE A 258 -14.34 -1.14 -22.58
C ILE A 258 -15.51 -2.10 -22.75
N LYS A 259 -15.76 -2.98 -21.79
CA LYS A 259 -16.87 -3.92 -21.87
C LYS A 259 -18.22 -3.19 -22.03
N LYS A 260 -18.46 -2.15 -21.23
CA LYS A 260 -19.68 -1.32 -21.37
C LYS A 260 -19.72 -0.59 -22.70
N TRP A 261 -18.59 -0.05 -23.14
CA TRP A 261 -18.50 0.62 -24.44
C TRP A 261 -18.87 -0.33 -25.60
N THR A 262 -18.33 -1.55 -25.60
CA THR A 262 -18.65 -2.57 -26.61
C THR A 262 -20.11 -3.02 -26.60
N GLU A 263 -20.77 -2.95 -25.44
CA GLU A 263 -22.19 -3.32 -25.26
C GLU A 263 -23.15 -2.14 -25.56
N SER A 264 -22.63 -0.92 -25.77
CA SER A 264 -23.44 0.32 -25.87
C SER A 264 -23.48 0.92 -27.27
N SER A 265 -24.48 1.78 -27.53
CA SER A 265 -24.60 2.60 -28.75
C SER A 265 -23.44 3.59 -28.97
N ILE A 266 -22.60 3.82 -27.95
CA ILE A 266 -21.41 4.69 -28.02
C ILE A 266 -20.40 4.16 -29.04
N LYS A 267 -20.38 2.85 -29.30
CA LYS A 267 -19.56 2.25 -30.36
C LYS A 267 -19.78 2.94 -31.72
N ARG A 268 -21.05 3.24 -32.07
CA ARG A 268 -21.41 3.91 -33.33
C ARG A 268 -20.87 5.35 -33.42
N SER A 269 -20.85 6.07 -32.30
CA SER A 269 -20.35 7.45 -32.22
C SER A 269 -18.83 7.52 -32.42
N VAL A 270 -18.08 6.60 -31.82
CA VAL A 270 -16.62 6.55 -31.94
C VAL A 270 -16.20 6.08 -33.34
N GLU A 271 -16.93 5.13 -33.93
CA GLU A 271 -16.72 4.71 -35.32
C GLU A 271 -16.90 5.89 -36.29
N GLY A 272 -17.95 6.69 -36.14
CA GLY A 272 -18.15 7.91 -36.93
C GLY A 272 -17.06 8.97 -36.71
N PHE A 273 -16.53 9.10 -35.50
CA PHE A 273 -15.41 10.00 -35.20
C PHE A 273 -14.09 9.54 -35.85
N ILE A 274 -13.78 8.24 -35.78
CA ILE A 274 -12.60 7.64 -36.44
C ILE A 274 -12.70 7.84 -37.95
N GLU A 275 -13.88 7.61 -38.53
CA GLU A 275 -14.12 7.83 -39.95
C GLU A 275 -13.90 9.31 -40.33
N THR A 276 -14.36 10.24 -39.49
CA THR A 276 -14.17 11.69 -39.68
C THR A 276 -12.71 12.12 -39.58
N ILE A 277 -11.95 11.60 -38.61
CA ILE A 277 -10.51 11.86 -38.48
C ILE A 277 -9.73 11.29 -39.66
N SER A 278 -10.04 10.06 -40.08
CA SER A 278 -9.38 9.41 -41.22
C SER A 278 -9.58 10.21 -42.52
N LYS A 279 -10.78 10.80 -42.70
CA LYS A 279 -11.09 11.72 -43.80
C LYS A 279 -10.34 13.05 -43.69
N LYS A 280 -10.25 13.64 -42.49
CA LYS A 280 -9.55 14.94 -42.27
C LYS A 280 -8.03 14.87 -42.38
N LEU A 281 -7.40 13.78 -41.95
CA LEU A 281 -5.94 13.65 -41.97
C LEU A 281 -5.36 13.27 -43.34
N LYS A 282 -6.17 13.14 -44.40
CA LYS A 282 -5.73 12.69 -45.74
C LYS A 282 -4.77 11.49 -45.66
N ILE A 283 -5.00 10.55 -44.74
CA ILE A 283 -4.28 9.28 -44.68
C ILE A 283 -4.86 8.40 -45.79
N LYS A 284 -4.64 8.82 -47.04
CA LYS A 284 -5.02 8.06 -48.23
C LYS A 284 -3.84 7.19 -48.63
N GLN A 285 -4.12 5.88 -48.71
CA GLN A 285 -3.50 4.92 -49.62
C GLN A 285 -2.12 4.32 -49.27
N LYS A 286 -1.84 4.02 -47.99
CA LYS A 286 -0.96 2.87 -47.67
C LYS A 286 -1.55 1.82 -46.74
N MET A 287 -2.80 1.97 -46.31
CA MET A 287 -3.52 0.91 -45.55
C MET A 287 -4.42 0.02 -46.43
N LYS A 288 -4.56 0.29 -47.74
CA LYS A 288 -5.41 -0.53 -48.64
C LYS A 288 -4.83 -1.90 -49.03
N LYS A 289 -3.60 -2.22 -48.60
CA LYS A 289 -3.05 -3.61 -48.62
C LYS A 289 -2.90 -4.21 -47.23
N GLN A 290 -3.47 -3.56 -46.22
CA GLN A 290 -3.58 -4.04 -44.84
C GLN A 290 -5.06 -4.06 -44.40
N GLU A 291 -5.98 -4.34 -45.33
CA GLU A 291 -7.37 -4.73 -45.01
C GLU A 291 -7.45 -6.08 -44.26
N GLY A 292 -6.31 -6.68 -43.93
CA GLY A 292 -6.17 -7.72 -42.90
C GLY A 292 -5.75 -7.24 -41.49
N SER A 293 -5.61 -5.94 -41.19
CA SER A 293 -4.90 -5.50 -39.96
C SER A 293 -5.59 -4.46 -39.06
N LEU A 294 -6.89 -4.19 -39.24
CA LEU A 294 -7.77 -3.80 -38.12
C LEU A 294 -8.46 -5.03 -37.53
N SER A 295 -7.87 -6.22 -37.76
CA SER A 295 -8.37 -7.49 -37.25
C SER A 295 -8.70 -7.33 -35.77
N GLU A 296 -9.99 -7.49 -35.47
CA GLU A 296 -10.47 -7.89 -34.16
C GLU A 296 -9.44 -8.81 -33.54
N PHE A 297 -8.91 -8.45 -32.37
CA PHE A 297 -8.16 -9.44 -31.61
C PHE A 297 -9.05 -10.67 -31.48
N LYS A 298 -8.68 -11.78 -32.16
CA LYS A 298 -9.30 -13.10 -31.92
C LYS A 298 -9.24 -13.46 -30.43
N VAL A 299 -8.26 -12.88 -29.73
CA VAL A 299 -8.05 -13.01 -28.29
C VAL A 299 -8.96 -12.01 -27.53
N PRO A 300 -9.88 -12.50 -26.68
CA PRO A 300 -10.75 -11.64 -25.87
C PRO A 300 -9.95 -10.68 -24.97
N LEU A 301 -10.47 -9.46 -24.75
CA LEU A 301 -9.84 -8.43 -23.91
C LEU A 301 -9.33 -8.97 -22.56
N ARG A 302 -10.10 -9.87 -21.92
CA ARG A 302 -9.73 -10.49 -20.63
C ARG A 302 -8.38 -11.22 -20.65
N LYS A 303 -8.01 -11.77 -21.80
CA LYS A 303 -6.76 -12.54 -21.97
C LYS A 303 -5.57 -11.67 -22.38
N ARG A 304 -5.81 -10.56 -23.09
CA ARG A 304 -4.74 -9.67 -23.59
C ARG A 304 -4.47 -8.43 -22.74
N LEU A 305 -5.45 -7.95 -21.97
CA LEU A 305 -5.30 -6.75 -21.15
C LEU A 305 -4.22 -6.95 -20.07
N ILE A 306 -3.19 -6.13 -20.12
CA ILE A 306 -2.15 -6.06 -19.09
C ILE A 306 -2.51 -4.90 -18.17
N ASN A 307 -3.01 -5.22 -16.98
CA ASN A 307 -3.31 -4.24 -15.94
C ASN A 307 -2.07 -4.08 -15.01
N PRO A 308 -1.41 -2.91 -14.96
CA PRO A 308 -0.25 -2.67 -14.10
C PRO A 308 -0.52 -2.93 -12.61
N ASN A 309 -1.68 -2.52 -12.08
CA ASN A 309 -2.07 -2.79 -10.69
C ASN A 309 -2.11 -4.30 -10.39
N ASN A 310 -2.59 -5.10 -11.34
CA ASN A 310 -2.59 -6.56 -11.21
C ASN A 310 -1.19 -7.17 -11.27
N GLN A 311 -0.28 -6.59 -12.07
CA GLN A 311 1.12 -7.03 -12.11
C GLN A 311 1.82 -6.71 -10.79
N PHE A 312 1.60 -5.53 -10.23
CA PHE A 312 2.17 -5.18 -8.93
C PHE A 312 1.61 -6.05 -7.79
N LYS A 313 0.30 -6.36 -7.80
CA LYS A 313 -0.28 -7.36 -6.88
C LYS A 313 0.37 -8.75 -7.02
N LYS A 314 0.75 -9.16 -8.24
CA LYS A 314 1.49 -10.41 -8.49
C LYS A 314 2.92 -10.30 -7.96
N PHE A 315 3.59 -9.17 -8.15
CA PHE A 315 4.91 -8.88 -7.60
C PHE A 315 4.92 -8.99 -6.07
N ILE A 316 3.98 -8.35 -5.37
CA ILE A 316 3.85 -8.43 -3.91
C ILE A 316 3.76 -9.89 -3.43
N LYS A 317 2.94 -10.73 -4.08
CA LYS A 317 2.85 -12.16 -3.74
C LYS A 317 4.18 -12.90 -3.90
N LEU A 318 4.97 -12.56 -4.91
CA LEU A 318 6.29 -13.14 -5.11
C LEU A 318 7.27 -12.70 -4.02
N MET A 319 7.24 -11.42 -3.65
CA MET A 319 8.08 -10.87 -2.59
C MET A 319 7.72 -11.46 -1.22
N ASN A 320 6.43 -11.56 -0.89
CA ASN A 320 5.96 -12.22 0.33
C ASN A 320 6.46 -13.68 0.42
N ARG A 321 6.49 -14.42 -0.69
CA ARG A 321 7.06 -15.78 -0.72
C ARG A 321 8.56 -15.78 -0.39
N LYS A 322 9.32 -14.80 -0.85
CA LYS A 322 10.75 -14.65 -0.51
C LYS A 322 10.95 -14.29 0.96
N VAL A 323 10.15 -13.37 1.50
CA VAL A 323 10.13 -13.06 2.94
C VAL A 323 9.81 -14.31 3.76
N PHE A 324 8.81 -15.11 3.34
CA PHE A 324 8.47 -16.35 4.05
C PHE A 324 9.59 -17.39 4.07
N LYS A 325 10.52 -17.32 3.12
CA LYS A 325 11.72 -18.16 3.04
C LYS A 325 12.94 -17.49 3.68
N ASN A 326 12.80 -16.30 4.27
CA ASN A 326 13.91 -15.48 4.77
C ASN A 326 14.97 -15.16 3.69
N ASP A 327 14.54 -15.05 2.42
CA ASP A 327 15.42 -14.80 1.25
C ASP A 327 15.34 -13.34 0.74
N LEU A 328 14.64 -12.47 1.45
CA LEU A 328 14.51 -11.06 1.10
C LEU A 328 14.43 -10.23 2.37
N ASP A 329 15.20 -9.16 2.43
CA ASP A 329 15.28 -8.25 3.58
C ASP A 329 14.51 -6.95 3.31
N PHE A 330 14.59 -6.38 2.09
CA PHE A 330 13.82 -5.20 1.70
C PHE A 330 13.63 -5.11 0.17
N ILE A 331 12.82 -4.14 -0.27
CA ILE A 331 12.61 -3.81 -1.69
C ILE A 331 12.98 -2.35 -1.91
N VAL A 332 13.53 -2.03 -3.07
CA VAL A 332 13.76 -0.66 -3.54
C VAL A 332 12.84 -0.41 -4.74
N LEU A 333 12.01 0.64 -4.66
CA LEU A 333 11.12 1.07 -5.73
C LEU A 333 11.52 2.48 -6.18
N THR A 334 12.19 2.62 -7.33
CA THR A 334 12.74 3.91 -7.75
C THR A 334 11.90 4.56 -8.83
N GLY A 335 11.04 5.49 -8.45
CA GLY A 335 10.33 6.36 -9.37
C GLY A 335 9.22 5.71 -10.19
N ASP A 336 8.40 6.60 -10.74
CA ASP A 336 7.20 6.30 -11.52
C ASP A 336 6.32 5.25 -10.82
N LEU A 337 6.14 5.45 -9.51
CA LEU A 337 5.35 4.61 -8.62
C LEU A 337 3.86 4.72 -8.97
N VAL A 338 3.40 5.96 -9.15
CA VAL A 338 2.07 6.28 -9.69
C VAL A 338 2.22 6.90 -11.06
N ASP A 339 1.27 6.59 -11.95
CA ASP A 339 1.34 7.08 -13.33
C ASP A 339 1.03 8.59 -13.44
N TYR A 340 0.23 9.09 -12.51
CA TYR A 340 -0.19 10.49 -12.35
C TYR A 340 -0.90 10.63 -11.00
N VAL A 341 -1.07 11.84 -10.46
CA VAL A 341 -1.56 12.07 -9.10
C VAL A 341 -3.08 12.05 -9.02
N VAL A 342 -3.81 12.80 -9.85
CA VAL A 342 -5.26 13.04 -9.67
C VAL A 342 -6.09 11.92 -10.30
N LEU A 343 -7.05 11.33 -9.58
CA LEU A 343 -7.87 10.24 -10.12
C LEU A 343 -8.59 10.63 -11.43
N SER A 344 -8.57 9.73 -12.42
CA SER A 344 -9.15 10.01 -13.76
C SER A 344 -10.67 10.13 -13.78
N ARG A 345 -11.36 9.66 -12.72
CA ARG A 345 -12.82 9.81 -12.59
C ARG A 345 -13.29 11.26 -12.47
N PHE A 346 -12.44 12.18 -12.04
CA PHE A 346 -12.84 13.58 -11.87
C PHE A 346 -12.97 14.29 -13.21
N SER A 347 -14.04 15.07 -13.37
CA SER A 347 -14.34 15.82 -14.59
C SER A 347 -13.33 16.94 -14.86
N LYS A 348 -13.21 17.38 -16.12
CA LYS A 348 -12.36 18.52 -16.49
C LYS A 348 -12.68 19.79 -15.67
N LYS A 349 -13.94 20.01 -15.28
CA LYS A 349 -14.35 21.17 -14.47
C LYS A 349 -13.77 21.11 -13.05
N ILE A 350 -13.81 19.95 -12.40
CA ILE A 350 -13.22 19.74 -11.07
C ILE A 350 -11.70 19.87 -11.14
N ARG A 351 -11.08 19.30 -12.18
CA ARG A 351 -9.63 19.41 -12.42
C ARG A 351 -9.17 20.86 -12.62
N LYS A 352 -10.00 21.71 -13.24
CA LYS A 352 -9.72 23.14 -13.45
C LYS A 352 -9.97 24.00 -12.21
N SER A 353 -10.78 23.53 -11.27
CA SER A 353 -10.92 24.24 -9.99
C SER A 353 -9.57 24.15 -9.29
N LYS A 354 -8.96 25.28 -8.91
CA LYS A 354 -7.68 25.35 -8.17
C LYS A 354 -7.78 24.72 -6.75
N LYS A 355 -8.80 23.91 -6.50
CA LYS A 355 -9.03 23.23 -5.23
C LYS A 355 -7.91 22.22 -5.02
N THR A 356 -7.36 22.24 -3.83
CA THR A 356 -6.32 21.33 -3.37
C THR A 356 -6.83 19.89 -3.46
N VAL A 357 -6.16 19.07 -4.26
CA VAL A 357 -6.47 17.64 -4.40
C VAL A 357 -6.28 16.98 -3.04
N LYS A 358 -7.33 16.34 -2.52
CA LYS A 358 -7.24 15.60 -1.26
C LYS A 358 -6.47 14.29 -1.46
N TYR A 359 -5.88 13.76 -0.39
CA TYR A 359 -5.11 12.52 -0.47
C TYR A 359 -5.96 11.33 -0.99
N GLU A 360 -7.20 11.22 -0.52
CA GLU A 360 -8.16 10.19 -0.91
C GLU A 360 -8.57 10.29 -2.39
N GLU A 361 -8.28 11.43 -3.02
CA GLU A 361 -8.55 11.78 -4.41
C GLU A 361 -7.30 11.63 -5.29
N SER A 362 -6.29 10.89 -4.81
CA SER A 362 -5.02 10.68 -5.51
C SER A 362 -4.69 9.21 -5.79
N ASN A 363 -3.87 8.95 -6.81
CA ASN A 363 -3.31 7.62 -7.06
C ASN A 363 -2.26 7.20 -6.02
N TRP A 364 -1.75 8.11 -5.18
CA TRP A 364 -0.96 7.73 -4.01
C TRP A 364 -1.77 6.87 -3.03
N GLN A 365 -3.06 7.18 -2.86
CA GLN A 365 -3.98 6.33 -2.13
C GLN A 365 -4.12 4.94 -2.78
N ILE A 366 -4.05 4.85 -4.12
CA ILE A 366 -4.08 3.57 -4.83
C ILE A 366 -2.81 2.77 -4.57
N PHE A 367 -1.64 3.41 -4.63
CA PHE A 367 -0.35 2.81 -4.26
C PHE A 367 -0.38 2.25 -2.83
N LYS A 368 -0.77 3.07 -1.85
CA LYS A 368 -0.94 2.66 -0.45
C LYS A 368 -1.94 1.50 -0.30
N ASN A 369 -3.10 1.60 -0.96
CA ASN A 369 -4.13 0.56 -0.87
C ASN A 369 -3.67 -0.77 -1.46
N ILE A 370 -2.88 -0.77 -2.53
CA ILE A 370 -2.35 -2.01 -3.10
C ILE A 370 -1.31 -2.63 -2.17
N ILE A 371 -0.39 -1.83 -1.61
CA ILE A 371 0.62 -2.30 -0.66
C ILE A 371 -0.02 -2.88 0.60
N LEU A 372 -1.02 -2.20 1.16
CA LEU A 372 -1.72 -2.64 2.37
C LEU A 372 -2.85 -3.62 2.08
N ASN A 373 -3.10 -3.92 0.79
CA ASN A 373 -4.23 -4.70 0.30
C ASN A 373 -5.58 -4.27 0.89
N ILE A 374 -5.77 -2.95 1.04
CA ILE A 374 -7.02 -2.31 1.43
C ILE A 374 -7.97 -2.39 0.23
N LYS A 375 -9.16 -2.94 0.46
CA LYS A 375 -10.14 -3.12 -0.61
C LYS A 375 -10.71 -1.76 -1.04
N PRO A 376 -10.81 -1.50 -2.36
CA PRO A 376 -11.56 -0.36 -2.82
C PRO A 376 -13.05 -0.54 -2.51
N PRO A 377 -13.82 0.55 -2.35
CA PRO A 377 -15.25 0.49 -2.06
C PRO A 377 -16.06 -0.18 -3.18
N LYS A 378 -15.56 -0.15 -4.42
CA LYS A 378 -16.18 -0.81 -5.57
C LYS A 378 -15.21 -1.81 -6.20
N HIS A 379 -15.68 -3.04 -6.39
CA HIS A 379 -14.94 -4.06 -7.10
C HIS A 379 -15.14 -3.92 -8.61
N SER A 380 -14.05 -3.76 -9.36
CA SER A 380 -14.07 -3.76 -10.83
C SER A 380 -13.80 -5.15 -11.41
N LYS A 381 -14.46 -5.50 -12.53
CA LYS A 381 -14.19 -6.80 -13.17
C LYS A 381 -12.77 -6.82 -13.73
N GLY A 382 -12.11 -7.98 -13.62
CA GLY A 382 -10.72 -8.14 -14.06
C GLY A 382 -9.67 -7.75 -13.01
N VAL A 383 -10.06 -7.17 -11.87
CA VAL A 383 -9.15 -6.91 -10.74
C VAL A 383 -8.84 -8.22 -10.03
N LYS A 384 -7.55 -8.55 -9.90
CA LYS A 384 -7.08 -9.73 -9.18
C LYS A 384 -6.97 -9.42 -7.69
N ARG A 385 -7.18 -10.44 -6.86
CA ARG A 385 -6.97 -10.35 -5.41
C ARG A 385 -5.48 -10.20 -5.09
N GLY A 386 -5.13 -9.21 -4.27
CA GLY A 386 -3.78 -8.97 -3.77
C GLY A 386 -3.48 -9.66 -2.43
N GLU A 387 -2.31 -9.32 -1.89
CA GLU A 387 -1.87 -9.60 -0.50
C GLU A 387 -1.23 -8.30 0.02
N GLU A 388 -1.31 -8.04 1.33
CA GLU A 388 -0.51 -6.98 1.94
C GLU A 388 0.98 -7.34 1.79
N LEU A 389 1.80 -6.36 1.48
CA LEU A 389 3.24 -6.54 1.39
C LEU A 389 3.84 -6.73 2.79
N LEU A 390 4.60 -7.79 2.96
CA LEU A 390 5.23 -8.18 4.22
C LEU A 390 6.74 -7.88 4.22
N CYS A 391 7.16 -6.95 3.37
CA CYS A 391 8.56 -6.59 3.15
C CYS A 391 8.69 -5.07 3.21
N PRO A 392 9.69 -4.54 3.94
CA PRO A 392 9.92 -3.10 3.98
C PRO A 392 10.34 -2.61 2.59
N ILE A 393 9.93 -1.38 2.25
CA ILE A 393 10.24 -0.76 0.97
C ILE A 393 10.96 0.56 1.17
N PHE A 394 11.99 0.80 0.37
CA PHE A 394 12.55 2.12 0.14
C PHE A 394 12.04 2.64 -1.19
N THR A 395 11.71 3.92 -1.25
CA THR A 395 11.11 4.52 -2.42
C THR A 395 11.80 5.83 -2.78
N THR A 396 11.91 6.08 -4.08
CA THR A 396 12.19 7.41 -4.60
C THR A 396 11.11 7.78 -5.61
N ILE A 397 10.99 9.07 -5.88
CA ILE A 397 9.98 9.63 -6.78
C ILE A 397 10.58 9.87 -8.17
N GLY A 398 9.79 9.57 -9.20
CA GLY A 398 10.11 9.74 -10.62
C GLY A 398 9.29 10.88 -11.23
N ASN A 399 9.41 11.09 -12.53
CA ASN A 399 8.76 12.21 -13.21
C ASN A 399 7.24 12.09 -13.27
N HIS A 400 6.68 10.86 -13.33
CA HIS A 400 5.22 10.66 -13.32
C HIS A 400 4.58 10.91 -11.95
N ASP A 401 5.34 10.72 -10.88
CA ASP A 401 4.88 10.88 -9.50
C ASP A 401 4.48 12.33 -9.17
N TYR A 402 4.92 13.31 -9.97
CA TYR A 402 4.57 14.72 -9.87
C TYR A 402 3.46 15.18 -10.82
N ARG A 403 3.10 14.35 -11.81
CA ARG A 403 2.18 14.77 -12.87
C ARG A 403 0.75 14.70 -12.37
N PRO A 404 -0.04 15.78 -12.43
CA PRO A 404 -1.42 15.76 -11.96
C PRO A 404 -2.30 14.86 -12.81
N TYR A 405 -2.07 14.78 -14.13
CA TYR A 405 -2.98 14.12 -15.06
C TYR A 405 -2.26 13.15 -15.99
N HIS A 406 -3.02 12.19 -16.50
CA HIS A 406 -2.52 11.13 -17.35
C HIS A 406 -2.31 11.56 -18.80
N TYR A 407 -1.38 10.89 -19.48
CA TYR A 407 -1.31 10.93 -20.93
C TYR A 407 -2.52 10.29 -21.60
N ASP A 408 -2.69 10.71 -22.85
CA ASP A 408 -3.48 10.01 -23.84
C ASP A 408 -2.87 8.61 -24.08
N LEU A 409 -3.69 7.55 -24.02
CA LEU A 409 -3.23 6.17 -24.23
C LEU A 409 -2.73 5.89 -25.66
N THR A 410 -3.08 6.72 -26.64
CA THR A 410 -2.59 6.66 -28.02
C THR A 410 -1.20 7.25 -28.17
N TRP A 411 -0.77 8.08 -27.21
CA TRP A 411 0.57 8.66 -27.23
C TRP A 411 1.64 7.56 -27.18
N ALA A 412 2.61 7.64 -28.08
CA ALA A 412 3.67 6.65 -28.27
C ALA A 412 3.17 5.19 -28.33
N GLU A 413 1.94 4.98 -28.82
CA GLU A 413 1.28 3.68 -28.90
C GLU A 413 1.22 2.90 -27.58
N MET A 414 1.18 3.59 -26.43
CA MET A 414 1.11 2.98 -25.09
C MET A 414 0.00 1.92 -24.96
N TYR A 415 -1.13 2.15 -25.61
CA TYR A 415 -2.26 1.23 -25.66
C TYR A 415 -1.88 -0.19 -26.11
N LYS A 416 -0.90 -0.34 -27.02
CA LYS A 416 -0.42 -1.66 -27.46
C LYS A 416 0.27 -2.41 -26.32
N LYS A 417 1.07 -1.71 -25.49
CA LYS A 417 1.79 -2.30 -24.35
C LYS A 417 0.87 -2.82 -23.25
N ILE A 418 -0.31 -2.21 -23.09
CA ILE A 418 -1.33 -2.68 -22.16
C ILE A 418 -2.35 -3.63 -22.82
N GLY A 419 -2.12 -4.01 -24.07
CA GLY A 419 -2.91 -5.00 -24.78
C GLY A 419 -4.28 -4.51 -25.24
N LEU A 420 -4.40 -3.22 -25.58
CA LEU A 420 -5.59 -2.60 -26.18
C LEU A 420 -5.43 -2.44 -27.70
N ASN A 421 -6.55 -2.25 -28.42
CA ASN A 421 -6.52 -1.74 -29.79
C ASN A 421 -6.73 -0.20 -29.80
N ALA A 422 -6.56 0.41 -30.98
CA ALA A 422 -6.66 1.86 -31.12
C ALA A 422 -8.07 2.40 -30.80
N ALA A 423 -9.13 1.70 -31.22
CA ALA A 423 -10.51 2.11 -30.97
C ALA A 423 -10.86 2.10 -29.47
N GLU A 424 -10.43 1.05 -28.75
CA GLU A 424 -10.56 0.94 -27.30
C GLU A 424 -9.79 2.06 -26.58
N ALA A 425 -8.58 2.38 -27.04
CA ALA A 425 -7.78 3.45 -26.48
C ALA A 425 -8.45 4.82 -26.65
N ILE A 426 -8.98 5.10 -27.85
CA ILE A 426 -9.71 6.34 -28.15
C ILE A 426 -10.95 6.46 -27.25
N ALA A 427 -11.74 5.39 -27.12
CA ALA A 427 -12.92 5.37 -26.26
C ALA A 427 -12.55 5.65 -24.78
N LEU A 428 -11.45 5.07 -24.29
CA LEU A 428 -10.97 5.34 -22.93
C LEU A 428 -10.51 6.78 -22.75
N ASN A 429 -9.81 7.37 -23.73
CA ASN A 429 -9.34 8.74 -23.65
C ASN A 429 -10.49 9.74 -23.60
N GLU A 430 -11.55 9.50 -24.39
CA GLU A 430 -12.76 10.32 -24.37
C GLU A 430 -13.42 10.26 -22.98
N LEU A 431 -13.63 9.05 -22.46
CA LEU A 431 -14.28 8.83 -21.16
C LEU A 431 -13.47 9.36 -19.98
N PHE A 432 -12.14 9.22 -20.01
CA PHE A 432 -11.26 9.77 -18.97
C PHE A 432 -10.89 11.23 -19.19
N SER A 433 -11.36 11.83 -20.29
CA SER A 433 -11.06 13.22 -20.62
C SER A 433 -9.57 13.51 -20.68
N ALA A 434 -8.80 12.63 -21.33
CA ALA A 434 -7.36 12.82 -21.54
C ALA A 434 -7.09 14.16 -22.25
N SER A 435 -6.02 14.85 -21.85
CA SER A 435 -5.54 16.04 -22.57
C SER A 435 -4.01 16.09 -22.46
N PRO A 436 -3.28 16.02 -23.59
CA PRO A 436 -1.82 16.06 -23.61
C PRO A 436 -1.25 17.29 -22.91
N ILE A 437 -1.89 18.45 -23.09
CA ILE A 437 -1.48 19.72 -22.47
C ILE A 437 -1.60 19.62 -20.95
N SER A 438 -2.73 19.11 -20.45
CA SER A 438 -2.93 19.00 -19.00
C SER A 438 -1.93 18.05 -18.34
N ALA A 439 -1.51 16.98 -19.02
CA ALA A 439 -0.58 16.00 -18.49
C ALA A 439 0.82 16.57 -18.17
N ILE A 440 1.18 17.73 -18.75
CA ILE A 440 2.49 18.37 -18.61
C ILE A 440 2.47 19.50 -17.54
N ILE A 441 1.29 19.88 -17.05
CA ILE A 441 1.16 20.95 -16.05
C ILE A 441 1.75 20.48 -14.71
N LYS A 442 2.61 21.30 -14.09
CA LYS A 442 3.11 21.05 -12.73
C LYS A 442 2.08 21.49 -11.71
N THR A 443 1.88 20.70 -10.65
CA THR A 443 1.12 21.14 -9.47
C THR A 443 2.00 21.09 -8.22
N THR A 444 1.93 22.13 -7.41
CA THR A 444 2.65 22.23 -6.13
C THR A 444 2.11 21.24 -5.09
N THR A 445 0.94 20.64 -5.35
CA THR A 445 0.25 19.73 -4.43
C THR A 445 0.44 18.25 -4.78
N ALA A 446 1.16 17.95 -5.86
CA ALA A 446 1.30 16.58 -6.40
C ALA A 446 1.88 15.60 -5.37
N LEU A 447 2.88 16.04 -4.62
CA LEU A 447 3.59 15.21 -3.63
C LEU A 447 2.90 15.11 -2.28
N ARG A 448 1.79 15.83 -2.05
CA ARG A 448 1.10 15.76 -0.76
C ARG A 448 0.73 14.33 -0.41
N GLY A 449 0.33 13.54 -1.42
CA GLY A 449 -0.02 12.14 -1.19
C GLY A 449 1.15 11.20 -0.95
N TYR A 450 2.39 11.55 -1.34
CA TYR A 450 3.57 10.73 -1.07
C TYR A 450 3.95 10.78 0.43
N LEU A 451 3.81 11.96 1.04
CA LEU A 451 4.15 12.21 2.45
C LEU A 451 2.93 12.19 3.38
N ALA A 452 1.72 11.93 2.86
CA ALA A 452 0.48 11.79 3.63
C ALA A 452 0.28 10.36 4.14
#